data_AF-A0A923TP97-F1
#
_entry.id   AF-A0A923TP97-F1
#
_cell.length_a   1.000
_cell.length_b   1.000
_cell.length_c   1.000
_cell.angle_alpha   90.00
_cell.angle_beta   90.00
_cell.angle_gamma   90.00
#
_symmetry.space_group_name_H-M   'P 1'
#
loop_
_entity.id
_entity.type
_entity.pdbx_description
1 polymer ?
#
loop_
_entity_poly.entity_id
_entity_poly.type
_entity_poly.pdbx_seq_one_letter_code
_entity_poly.pdbx_strand_id
1 'polypeptide(L)' 'MDQSSPCLNNAQGVKGVGERGTIGAAPTLVNAVADALARNGMAERAVKLQMPLAPGRMWSLMQ' A
#
# COMPACT_ATOMS: atom_id res chain seq x y z
N MET A 1 5.62 18.23 16.92
CA MET A 1 6.23 17.71 15.68
C MET A 1 7.37 16.79 16.08
N ASP A 2 7.43 15.59 15.52
CA ASP A 2 8.50 14.62 15.80
C ASP A 2 9.83 15.10 15.19
N GLN A 3 10.89 15.14 16.01
CA GLN A 3 12.24 15.61 15.63
C GLN A 3 13.29 14.48 15.63
N SER A 4 12.85 13.22 15.77
CA SER A 4 13.75 12.06 15.83
C SER A 4 14.50 11.77 14.52
N SER A 5 14.03 12.32 13.39
CA SER A 5 14.56 12.04 12.06
C SER A 5 14.59 13.29 11.17
N PRO A 6 15.50 14.26 11.42
CA PRO A 6 15.62 15.46 10.61
C PRO A 6 16.21 15.17 9.22
N CYS A 7 16.13 16.16 8.32
CA CYS A 7 16.83 16.13 7.04
C CYS A 7 18.22 16.77 7.20
N LEU A 8 19.31 16.01 6.99
CA LEU A 8 20.67 16.50 7.23
C LEU A 8 21.19 17.46 6.14
N ASN A 9 20.57 17.45 4.95
CA ASN A 9 20.99 18.24 3.79
C ASN A 9 20.08 19.43 3.50
N ASN A 10 18.99 19.61 4.26
CA ASN A 10 18.17 20.81 4.24
C ASN A 10 18.48 21.63 5.50
N ALA A 11 18.89 22.89 5.36
CA ALA A 11 19.25 23.77 6.46
C ALA A 11 18.13 23.96 7.50
N GLN A 12 16.87 23.80 7.09
CA GLN A 12 15.71 23.87 7.98
C GLN A 12 15.35 22.52 8.63
N GLY A 13 16.03 21.43 8.26
CA GLY A 13 15.74 20.09 8.76
C GLY A 13 14.42 19.47 8.26
N VAL A 14 13.67 20.16 7.39
CA VAL A 14 12.33 19.74 6.93
C VAL A 14 12.37 18.75 5.77
N LYS A 15 11.33 17.92 5.67
CA LYS A 15 11.13 16.92 4.60
C LYS A 15 9.77 17.14 3.94
N GLY A 16 9.69 16.91 2.63
CA GLY A 16 8.43 16.90 1.90
C GLY A 16 7.55 15.71 2.33
N VAL A 17 6.26 15.96 2.55
CA VAL A 17 5.29 14.92 2.94
C VAL A 17 3.99 14.96 2.14
N GLY A 18 3.85 15.90 1.20
CA GLY A 18 2.59 16.14 0.48
C GLY A 18 2.06 14.91 -0.27
N GLU A 19 2.95 14.10 -0.83
CA GLU A 19 2.58 12.90 -1.58
C GLU A 19 2.60 11.63 -0.74
N ARG A 20 3.09 11.69 0.51
CA ARG A 20 3.30 10.49 1.35
C ARG A 20 2.01 9.70 1.56
N GLY A 21 0.87 10.40 1.69
CA GLY A 21 -0.44 9.77 1.78
C GLY A 21 -0.79 8.97 0.54
N THR A 22 -0.65 9.57 -0.65
CA THR A 22 -0.98 8.92 -1.92
C THR A 22 -0.04 7.76 -2.24
N ILE A 23 1.28 7.96 -2.07
CA ILE A 23 2.30 6.94 -2.36
C ILE A 23 2.19 5.75 -1.41
N GLY A 24 1.89 5.99 -0.12
CA GLY A 24 1.72 4.93 0.87
C GLY A 24 0.38 4.20 0.75
N ALA A 25 -0.71 4.92 0.48
CA ALA A 25 -2.06 4.36 0.54
C ALA A 25 -2.29 3.26 -0.51
N ALA A 26 -1.86 3.45 -1.75
CA ALA A 26 -2.07 2.49 -2.83
C ALA A 26 -1.49 1.09 -2.51
N PRO A 27 -0.19 0.92 -2.19
CA PRO A 27 0.35 -0.38 -1.84
C PRO A 27 -0.20 -0.92 -0.52
N THR A 28 -0.53 -0.07 0.47
CA THR A 28 -1.16 -0.52 1.72
C THR A 28 -2.49 -1.22 1.45
N LEU A 29 -3.35 -0.64 0.60
CA LEU A 29 -4.63 -1.26 0.26
C LEU A 29 -4.45 -2.56 -0.54
N VAL A 30 -3.54 -2.58 -1.51
CA VAL A 30 -3.27 -3.79 -2.31
C VAL A 30 -2.74 -4.92 -1.43
N ASN A 31 -1.80 -4.63 -0.54
CA ASN A 31 -1.24 -5.61 0.36
C ASN A 31 -2.26 -6.12 1.39
N ALA A 32 -3.16 -5.26 1.88
CA ALA A 32 -4.24 -5.70 2.77
C ALA A 32 -5.18 -6.72 2.09
N VAL A 33 -5.52 -6.49 0.83
CA VAL A 33 -6.35 -7.43 0.06
C VAL A 33 -5.59 -8.70 -0.27
N ALA A 34 -4.32 -8.60 -0.67
CA ALA A 34 -3.46 -9.76 -0.91
C ALA A 34 -3.29 -10.63 0.37
N ASP A 35 -3.08 -10.00 1.52
CA ASP A 35 -3.02 -10.67 2.83
C ASP A 35 -4.33 -11.39 3.15
N ALA A 36 -5.48 -10.74 2.93
CA ALA A 36 -6.79 -11.38 3.13
C ALA A 36 -6.99 -12.61 2.22
N LEU A 37 -6.59 -12.53 0.95
CA LEU A 37 -6.66 -13.68 0.02
C LEU A 37 -5.73 -14.81 0.45
N ALA A 38 -4.47 -14.49 0.80
CA ALA A 38 -3.50 -15.48 1.26
C ALA A 38 -3.99 -16.22 2.50
N ARG A 39 -4.54 -15.50 3.50
CA ARG A 39 -5.10 -16.10 4.72
C ARG A 39 -6.35 -16.96 4.49
N ASN A 40 -7.04 -16.77 3.35
CA ASN A 40 -8.19 -17.58 2.94
C ASN A 40 -7.83 -18.68 1.91
N GLY A 41 -6.57 -19.12 1.86
CA GLY A 41 -6.13 -20.23 1.01
C GLY A 41 -5.89 -19.87 -0.46
N MET A 42 -5.95 -18.58 -0.82
CA MET A 42 -5.76 -18.09 -2.19
C MET A 42 -4.38 -17.42 -2.39
N ALA A 43 -3.32 -17.93 -1.74
CA ALA A 43 -1.97 -17.34 -1.76
C ALA A 43 -1.40 -17.17 -3.18
N GLU A 44 -1.60 -18.16 -4.05
CA GLU A 44 -1.18 -18.10 -5.46
C GLU A 44 -1.87 -16.96 -6.25
N ARG A 45 -3.11 -16.63 -5.88
CA ARG A 45 -3.86 -15.51 -6.48
C ARG A 45 -3.41 -14.17 -5.89
N ALA A 46 -3.08 -14.14 -4.59
CA ALA A 46 -2.57 -12.95 -3.90
C ALA A 46 -1.27 -12.42 -4.52
N VAL A 47 -0.33 -13.30 -4.87
CA VAL A 47 0.96 -12.91 -5.50
C VAL A 47 0.76 -12.27 -6.89
N LYS A 48 -0.32 -12.62 -7.59
CA LYS A 48 -0.65 -12.13 -8.93
C LYS A 48 -1.64 -10.97 -8.93
N LEU A 49 -1.98 -10.43 -7.76
CA LEU A 49 -2.95 -9.34 -7.64
C LEU A 49 -2.43 -8.09 -8.37
N GLN A 50 -3.27 -7.49 -9.18
CA GLN A 50 -2.96 -6.29 -9.94
C GLN A 50 -4.02 -5.22 -9.70
N MET A 51 -3.58 -3.97 -9.60
CA MET A 51 -4.49 -2.83 -9.59
C MET A 51 -5.22 -2.69 -10.94
N PRO A 52 -6.41 -2.06 -10.98
CA PRO A 52 -7.22 -1.61 -9.85
C PRO A 52 -8.01 -2.76 -9.19
N LEU A 53 -8.34 -2.60 -7.91
CA LEU A 53 -9.12 -3.57 -7.12
C LEU A 53 -10.63 -3.28 -7.20
N ALA A 54 -11.14 -3.18 -8.43
CA ALA A 54 -12.55 -2.93 -8.65
C ALA A 54 -13.41 -4.11 -8.14
N PRO A 55 -14.61 -3.86 -7.57
CA PRO A 55 -15.44 -4.92 -6.99
C PRO A 55 -15.70 -6.11 -7.91
N GLY A 56 -15.97 -5.88 -9.20
CA GLY A 56 -16.19 -6.95 -10.18
C GLY A 56 -14.97 -7.86 -10.37
N ARG A 57 -13.76 -7.27 -10.43
CA ARG A 57 -12.51 -8.03 -10.52
C ARG A 57 -12.26 -8.85 -9.26
N MET A 58 -12.55 -8.27 -8.10
CA MET A 58 -12.41 -8.96 -6.80
C MET A 58 -13.36 -10.14 -6.69
N TRP A 59 -14.61 -9.98 -7.14
CA TRP A 59 -15.57 -11.07 -7.16
C TRP A 59 -15.14 -12.21 -8.08
N SER A 60 -14.71 -11.91 -9.31
CA SER A 60 -14.15 -12.92 -10.22
C SER A 60 -12.90 -13.61 -9.66
N LEU A 61 -12.10 -12.91 -8.85
CA LEU A 61 -10.91 -13.46 -8.22
C LEU A 61 -11.21 -14.40 -7.04
N MET A 62 -12.40 -14.33 -6.44
CA MET A 62 -12.79 -15.15 -5.28
C MET A 62 -13.60 -16.42 -5.66
N GLN A 63 -14.06 -16.52 -6.90
CA GLN A 63 -14.71 -17.73 -7.44
C GLN A 63 -13.69 -18.79 -7.87
#